data_AF-A0A7K1ELH6-F1
#
_entry.id   AF-A0A7K1ELH6-F1
#
_cell.length_a   1.000
_cell.length_b   1.000
_cell.length_c   1.000
_cell.angle_alpha   90.00
_cell.angle_beta   90.00
_cell.angle_gamma   90.00
#
_symmetry.space_group_name_H-M   'P 1'
#
loop_
_entity.id
_entity.type
_entity.pdbx_description
1 polymer ?
#
loop_
_entity_poly.entity_id
_entity_poly.type
_entity_poly.pdbx_seq_one_letter_code
_entity_poly.pdbx_strand_id
1 'polypeptide(L)'
;MGLFLVEFSPQGAIDQVLETLKSTISGVGAELIEVQVTADKSHVFAIIEAANAGGVKESLANAGFEFDGIAPVRLVGADLEQIKQSRPPTGYLVEWDIPEGITMDAYLARKKEKSPLYAQVPETTFQRTYVREDMLKCLCFYDAPDEEAVVRAREVVSTPIDRLHKLDTSIGD
;
A
#
# COMPACT_ATOMS: atom_id res chain seq x y z
N MET A 1 14.33 2.11 -11.68
CA MET A 1 13.18 1.21 -11.64
C MET A 1 12.00 1.99 -11.07
N GLY A 2 10.77 1.53 -11.27
CA GLY A 2 9.55 2.17 -10.76
C GLY A 2 8.84 1.25 -9.77
N LEU A 3 8.04 1.83 -8.89
CA LEU A 3 7.19 1.10 -7.96
C LEU A 3 5.80 0.89 -8.57
N PHE A 4 5.26 -0.29 -8.37
CA PHE A 4 3.97 -0.70 -8.88
C PHE A 4 3.14 -1.34 -7.77
N LEU A 5 1.88 -0.93 -7.68
CA LEU A 5 0.88 -1.54 -6.83
C LEU A 5 0.11 -2.59 -7.63
N VAL A 6 0.02 -3.79 -7.08
CA VAL A 6 -0.87 -4.86 -7.53
C VAL A 6 -1.79 -5.22 -6.37
N GLU A 7 -3.07 -5.34 -6.68
CA GLU A 7 -4.13 -5.60 -5.70
C GLU A 7 -4.99 -6.75 -6.21
N PHE A 8 -5.26 -7.72 -5.36
CA PHE A 8 -6.04 -8.89 -5.74
C PHE A 8 -6.67 -9.56 -4.53
N SER A 9 -7.71 -10.35 -4.81
CA SER A 9 -8.28 -11.27 -3.84
C SER A 9 -7.53 -12.62 -3.94
N PRO A 10 -6.93 -13.11 -2.85
CA PRO A 10 -6.17 -14.36 -2.91
C PRO A 10 -7.11 -15.55 -3.14
N GLN A 11 -6.74 -16.45 -4.06
CA GLN A 11 -7.46 -17.70 -4.28
C GLN A 11 -6.67 -18.85 -3.65
N GLY A 12 -7.19 -19.40 -2.55
CA GLY A 12 -6.58 -20.51 -1.82
C GLY A 12 -5.86 -20.09 -0.53
N ALA A 13 -4.92 -20.92 -0.09
CA ALA A 13 -4.18 -20.67 1.15
C ALA A 13 -3.21 -19.49 0.98
N ILE A 14 -3.28 -18.51 1.89
CA ILE A 14 -2.53 -17.26 1.75
C ILE A 14 -1.02 -17.49 1.59
N ASP A 15 -0.42 -18.40 2.36
CA ASP A 15 1.02 -18.66 2.30
C ASP A 15 1.47 -19.14 0.91
N GLN A 16 0.69 -20.04 0.30
CA GLN A 16 0.98 -20.56 -1.05
C GLN A 16 0.83 -19.46 -2.11
N VAL A 17 -0.17 -18.61 -1.95
CA VAL A 17 -0.39 -17.45 -2.83
C VAL A 17 0.80 -16.49 -2.74
N LEU A 18 1.30 -16.21 -1.53
CA LEU A 18 2.45 -15.33 -1.32
C LEU A 18 3.77 -15.92 -1.82
N GLU A 19 3.99 -17.23 -1.65
CA GLU A 19 5.14 -17.92 -2.24
C GLU A 19 5.12 -17.88 -3.77
N THR A 20 3.94 -18.09 -4.37
CA THR A 20 3.75 -18.01 -5.82
C THR A 20 3.98 -16.59 -6.32
N LEU A 21 3.46 -15.58 -5.60
CA LEU A 21 3.71 -14.17 -5.90
C LEU A 21 5.22 -13.88 -5.88
N LYS A 22 5.90 -14.20 -4.79
CA LYS A 22 7.35 -13.94 -4.61
C LYS A 22 8.21 -14.59 -5.69
N SER A 23 7.95 -15.86 -6.00
CA SER A 23 8.69 -16.59 -7.04
C SER A 23 8.44 -16.02 -8.44
N THR A 24 7.19 -15.65 -8.76
CA THR A 24 6.81 -15.03 -10.04
C THR A 24 7.50 -13.69 -10.24
N ILE A 25 7.48 -12.81 -9.22
CA ILE A 25 8.12 -11.50 -9.26
C ILE A 25 9.64 -11.62 -9.42
N SER A 26 10.27 -12.52 -8.66
CA SER A 26 11.72 -12.76 -8.76
C SER A 26 12.12 -13.33 -10.13
N GLY A 27 11.28 -14.16 -10.74
CA GLY A 27 11.51 -14.78 -12.05
C GLY A 27 11.63 -13.79 -13.21
N VAL A 28 11.05 -12.59 -13.08
CA VAL A 28 11.15 -11.51 -14.07
C VAL A 28 12.19 -10.45 -13.74
N GLY A 29 13.02 -10.69 -12.72
CA GLY A 29 14.02 -9.71 -12.26
C GLY A 29 13.40 -8.46 -11.63
N ALA A 30 12.15 -8.56 -11.14
CA ALA A 30 11.53 -7.56 -10.31
C ALA A 30 11.72 -7.91 -8.82
N GLU A 31 11.55 -6.92 -7.94
CA GLU A 31 11.69 -7.08 -6.51
C GLU A 31 10.34 -6.89 -5.83
N LEU A 32 9.94 -7.84 -4.98
CA LEU A 32 8.78 -7.69 -4.11
C LEU A 32 9.20 -6.89 -2.87
N ILE A 33 8.81 -5.62 -2.84
CA ILE A 33 9.20 -4.66 -1.80
C ILE A 33 8.44 -4.95 -0.51
N GLU A 34 7.13 -5.08 -0.64
CA GLU A 34 6.22 -5.17 0.48
C GLU A 34 4.94 -5.90 0.04
N VAL A 35 4.39 -6.69 0.96
CA VAL A 35 3.08 -7.31 0.83
C VAL A 35 2.30 -7.09 2.10
N GLN A 36 1.05 -6.70 1.95
CA GLN A 36 0.12 -6.46 3.05
C GLN A 36 -1.15 -7.24 2.76
N VAL A 37 -1.59 -8.02 3.74
CA VAL A 37 -2.80 -8.85 3.65
C VAL A 37 -3.80 -8.31 4.66
N THR A 38 -5.06 -8.17 4.26
CA THR A 38 -6.12 -7.78 5.20
C THR A 38 -6.32 -8.87 6.24
N ALA A 39 -6.72 -8.52 7.46
CA ALA A 39 -6.85 -9.47 8.57
C ALA A 39 -7.88 -10.59 8.32
N ASP A 40 -8.89 -10.31 7.48
CA ASP A 40 -9.88 -11.28 6.99
C ASP A 40 -9.40 -12.08 5.77
N LYS A 41 -8.18 -11.82 5.29
CA LYS A 41 -7.53 -12.45 4.13
C LYS A 41 -8.31 -12.29 2.82
N SER A 42 -9.16 -11.27 2.72
CA SER A 42 -9.96 -11.00 1.53
C SER A 42 -9.17 -10.27 0.43
N HIS A 43 -8.15 -9.49 0.80
CA HIS A 43 -7.35 -8.71 -0.14
C HIS A 43 -5.85 -8.74 0.19
N VAL A 44 -5.05 -8.70 -0.88
CA VAL A 44 -3.60 -8.54 -0.84
C VAL A 44 -3.21 -7.28 -1.61
N PHE A 45 -2.36 -6.46 -1.00
CA PHE A 45 -1.72 -5.31 -1.59
C PHE A 45 -0.22 -5.60 -1.71
N ALA A 46 0.29 -5.65 -2.94
CA ALA A 46 1.71 -5.93 -3.22
C ALA A 46 2.37 -4.71 -3.87
N ILE A 47 3.51 -4.29 -3.31
CA ILE A 47 4.36 -3.26 -3.88
C ILE A 47 5.57 -3.93 -4.53
N ILE A 48 5.73 -3.70 -5.82
CA ILE A 48 6.75 -4.33 -6.66
C ILE A 48 7.63 -3.25 -7.27
N GLU A 49 8.94 -3.40 -7.16
CA GLU A 49 9.90 -2.58 -7.88
C GLU A 49 10.32 -3.30 -9.17
N ALA A 50 10.09 -2.67 -10.32
CA ALA A 50 10.39 -3.28 -11.62
C ALA A 50 10.85 -2.23 -12.65
N ALA A 51 11.42 -2.69 -13.76
CA ALA A 51 11.77 -1.80 -14.87
C ALA A 51 10.52 -1.26 -15.59
N ASN A 52 9.48 -2.06 -15.73
CA ASN A 52 8.18 -1.70 -16.30
C ASN A 52 7.08 -2.64 -15.79
N ALA A 53 5.83 -2.19 -15.87
CA ALA A 53 4.66 -2.94 -15.42
C ALA A 53 4.31 -4.15 -16.31
N GLY A 54 4.70 -4.14 -17.59
CA GLY A 54 4.25 -5.11 -18.59
C GLY A 54 4.68 -6.54 -18.27
N GLY A 55 5.99 -6.74 -18.01
CA GLY A 55 6.53 -8.07 -17.69
C GLY A 55 6.00 -8.64 -16.37
N VAL A 56 5.76 -7.77 -15.39
CA VAL A 56 5.14 -8.16 -14.11
C VAL A 56 3.69 -8.59 -14.34
N LYS A 57 2.91 -7.79 -15.07
CA LYS A 57 1.50 -8.08 -15.38
C LYS A 57 1.35 -9.41 -16.10
N GLU A 58 2.12 -9.63 -17.16
CA GLU A 58 2.07 -10.87 -17.95
C GLU A 58 2.41 -12.09 -17.08
N SER A 59 3.44 -11.98 -16.25
CA SER A 59 3.89 -13.12 -15.44
C SER A 59 2.91 -13.47 -14.32
N LEU A 60 2.31 -12.47 -13.67
CA LEU A 60 1.26 -12.71 -12.69
C LEU A 60 0.01 -13.34 -13.33
N ALA A 61 -0.41 -12.86 -14.50
CA ALA A 61 -1.52 -13.46 -15.22
C ALA A 61 -1.24 -14.92 -15.63
N ASN A 62 -0.03 -15.21 -16.12
CA ASN A 62 0.39 -16.57 -16.46
C ASN A 62 0.48 -17.50 -15.23
N ALA A 63 0.76 -16.94 -14.05
CA ALA A 63 0.73 -17.65 -12.77
C ALA A 63 -0.69 -17.81 -12.20
N GLY A 64 -1.73 -17.32 -12.89
CA GLY A 64 -3.14 -17.48 -12.52
C GLY A 64 -3.67 -16.43 -11.55
N PHE A 65 -2.96 -15.32 -11.33
CA PHE A 65 -3.48 -14.22 -10.52
C PHE A 65 -4.55 -13.44 -11.29
N GLU A 66 -5.70 -13.22 -10.66
CA GLU A 66 -6.74 -12.32 -11.13
C GLU A 66 -6.64 -10.99 -10.37
N PHE A 67 -6.37 -9.91 -11.10
CA PHE A 67 -6.22 -8.56 -10.55
C PHE A 67 -6.74 -7.51 -11.55
N ASP A 68 -7.33 -6.43 -11.04
CA ASP A 68 -7.93 -5.38 -11.87
C ASP A 68 -6.88 -4.60 -12.69
N GLY A 69 -5.64 -4.54 -12.18
CA GLY A 69 -4.55 -3.91 -12.88
C GLY A 69 -3.28 -3.80 -12.04
N ILE A 70 -2.26 -3.22 -12.68
CA ILE A 70 -1.00 -2.83 -12.05
C ILE A 70 -0.87 -1.32 -12.23
N ALA A 71 -0.70 -0.60 -11.13
CA ALA A 71 -0.67 0.86 -11.14
C ALA A 71 0.72 1.37 -10.72
N PRO A 72 1.36 2.27 -11.47
CA PRO A 72 2.57 2.94 -10.99
C PRO A 72 2.23 3.76 -9.74
N VAL A 73 3.07 3.66 -8.72
CA VAL A 73 2.89 4.39 -7.45
C VAL A 73 4.15 5.14 -7.07
N ARG A 74 3.95 6.18 -6.27
CA ARG A 74 5.01 6.95 -5.62
C ARG A 74 4.94 6.74 -4.12
N LEU A 75 6.08 6.40 -3.52
CA LEU A 75 6.26 6.34 -2.08
C LEU A 75 6.39 7.77 -1.52
N VAL A 76 5.63 8.08 -0.46
CA VAL A 76 5.64 9.39 0.19
C VAL A 76 5.63 9.25 1.70
N GLY A 77 6.61 9.88 2.35
CA GLY A 77 6.74 9.94 3.81
C GLY A 77 7.64 8.86 4.42
N ALA A 78 8.25 8.01 3.59
CA ALA A 78 9.24 7.03 4.01
C ALA A 78 10.32 6.86 2.93
N ASP A 79 11.45 6.28 3.32
CA ASP A 79 12.54 5.90 2.44
C ASP A 79 12.38 4.44 1.96
N LEU A 80 12.62 4.19 0.67
CA LEU A 80 12.43 2.87 0.08
C LEU A 80 13.42 1.83 0.66
N GLU A 81 14.68 2.21 0.85
CA GLU A 81 15.71 1.31 1.39
C GLU A 81 15.37 0.96 2.84
N GLN A 82 14.86 1.91 3.62
CA GLN A 82 14.38 1.63 4.98
C GLN A 82 13.22 0.63 4.97
N ILE A 83 12.26 0.73 4.05
CA ILE A 83 11.16 -0.24 3.93
C ILE A 83 11.69 -1.63 3.60
N LYS A 84 12.62 -1.73 2.64
CA LYS A 84 13.27 -3.00 2.27
C LYS A 84 13.96 -3.67 3.47
N GLN A 85 14.61 -2.87 4.32
CA GLN A 85 15.36 -3.36 5.47
C GLN A 85 14.48 -3.73 6.67
N SER A 86 13.49 -2.89 6.99
CA SER A 86 12.76 -2.97 8.26
C SER A 86 11.39 -3.62 8.17
N ARG A 87 10.77 -3.63 6.97
CA ARG A 87 9.41 -4.14 6.71
C ARG A 87 8.48 -3.90 7.90
N PRO A 88 8.30 -2.63 8.30
CA PRO A 88 7.74 -2.31 9.60
C PRO A 88 6.32 -2.88 9.69
N PRO A 89 5.98 -3.56 10.80
CA PRO A 89 4.64 -4.05 11.01
C PRO A 89 3.67 -2.88 10.89
N THR A 90 2.61 -3.07 10.11
CA THR A 90 1.55 -2.08 9.96
C THR A 90 0.26 -2.69 10.49
N GLY A 91 -0.44 -1.97 11.36
CA GLY A 91 -1.74 -2.44 11.88
C GLY A 91 -2.89 -2.17 10.91
N TYR A 92 -2.84 -1.06 10.16
CA TYR A 92 -3.96 -0.57 9.37
C TYR A 92 -3.55 0.05 8.03
N LEU A 93 -4.41 -0.15 7.02
CA LEU A 93 -4.34 0.48 5.70
C LEU A 93 -5.63 1.26 5.44
N VAL A 94 -5.48 2.54 5.07
CA VAL A 94 -6.58 3.38 4.57
C VAL A 94 -6.42 3.59 3.08
N GLU A 95 -7.49 3.34 2.33
CA GLU A 95 -7.61 3.79 0.95
C GLU A 95 -8.39 5.10 0.90
N TRP A 96 -7.89 6.02 0.09
CA TRP A 96 -8.61 7.24 -0.27
C TRP A 96 -8.63 7.39 -1.79
N ASP A 97 -9.84 7.41 -2.34
CA ASP A 97 -10.13 7.69 -3.74
C ASP A 97 -9.99 9.20 -3.92
N ILE A 98 -9.00 9.60 -4.71
CA ILE A 98 -8.62 11.00 -4.85
C ILE A 98 -9.59 11.66 -5.84
N PRO A 99 -10.27 12.75 -5.45
CA PRO A 99 -11.16 13.47 -6.36
C PRO A 99 -10.47 13.91 -7.66
N GLU A 100 -11.22 13.85 -8.76
CA GLU A 100 -10.76 14.33 -10.06
C GLU A 100 -10.24 15.77 -9.98
N GLY A 101 -9.18 16.07 -10.73
CA GLY A 101 -8.58 17.40 -10.80
C GLY A 101 -7.54 17.71 -9.72
N ILE A 102 -7.33 16.82 -8.74
CA ILE A 102 -6.19 16.93 -7.81
C ILE A 102 -4.91 16.47 -8.51
N THR A 103 -3.95 17.38 -8.65
CA THR A 103 -2.62 17.04 -9.17
C THR A 103 -1.72 16.44 -8.10
N MET A 104 -0.69 15.70 -8.51
CA MET A 104 0.33 15.19 -7.60
C MET A 104 0.97 16.29 -6.74
N ASP A 105 1.26 17.45 -7.34
CA ASP A 105 1.85 18.58 -6.62
C ASP A 105 0.90 19.14 -5.56
N ALA A 106 -0.39 19.28 -5.89
CA ALA A 106 -1.41 19.72 -4.93
C ALA A 106 -1.57 18.72 -3.78
N TYR A 107 -1.56 17.41 -4.11
CA TYR A 107 -1.58 16.33 -3.12
C TYR A 107 -0.39 16.42 -2.15
N LEU A 108 0.83 16.55 -2.67
CA LEU A 108 2.05 16.64 -1.87
C LEU A 108 2.10 17.91 -1.02
N ALA A 109 1.67 19.05 -1.57
CA ALA A 109 1.57 20.31 -0.83
C ALA A 109 0.61 20.18 0.36
N ARG A 110 -0.59 19.62 0.14
CA ARG A 110 -1.56 19.35 1.21
C ARG A 110 -0.98 18.39 2.25
N LYS A 111 -0.32 17.31 1.83
CA LYS A 111 0.29 16.36 2.76
C LYS A 111 1.37 17.03 3.62
N LYS A 112 2.21 17.89 3.05
CA LYS A 112 3.22 18.65 3.80
C LYS A 112 2.57 19.60 4.82
N GLU A 113 1.48 20.27 4.47
CA GLU A 113 0.74 21.15 5.38
C GLU A 113 0.06 20.37 6.52
N LYS A 114 -0.55 19.22 6.21
CA LYS A 114 -1.39 18.48 7.17
C LYS A 114 -0.63 17.48 8.02
N SER A 115 0.49 16.92 7.56
CA SER A 115 1.23 15.89 8.32
C SER A 115 1.63 16.29 9.74
N PRO A 116 2.01 17.56 10.05
CA PRO A 116 2.27 17.98 11.43
C PRO A 116 1.08 17.84 12.37
N LEU A 117 -0.15 17.81 11.85
CA LEU A 117 -1.37 17.71 12.67
C LEU A 117 -1.54 16.33 13.33
N TYR A 118 -0.84 15.29 12.86
CA TYR A 118 -0.80 13.99 13.53
C TYR A 118 -0.25 14.07 14.97
N ALA A 119 0.47 15.14 15.33
CA ALA A 119 0.86 15.37 16.73
C ALA A 119 -0.33 15.50 17.70
N GLN A 120 -1.56 15.69 17.20
CA GLN A 120 -2.79 15.74 17.99
C GLN A 120 -3.37 14.35 18.30
N VAL A 121 -2.85 13.27 17.69
CA VAL A 121 -3.28 11.88 17.87
C VAL A 121 -2.06 11.00 18.20
N PRO A 122 -1.41 11.21 19.36
CA PRO A 122 -0.14 10.56 19.69
C PRO A 122 -0.22 9.03 19.80
N GLU A 123 -1.42 8.46 19.93
CA GLU A 123 -1.64 7.02 19.91
C GLU A 123 -1.54 6.40 18.50
N THR A 124 -1.56 7.22 17.43
CA THR A 124 -1.51 6.76 16.04
C THR A 124 -0.25 7.26 15.35
N THR A 125 0.53 6.35 14.79
CA THR A 125 1.70 6.67 13.97
C THR A 125 1.35 6.52 12.49
N PHE A 126 1.33 7.62 11.75
CA PHE A 126 1.36 7.58 10.29
C PHE A 126 2.73 7.08 9.82
N GLN A 127 2.75 6.02 9.01
CA GLN A 127 4.00 5.40 8.56
C GLN A 127 4.41 5.83 7.15
N ARG A 128 3.56 5.57 6.15
CA ARG A 128 3.88 5.82 4.73
C ARG A 128 2.62 5.91 3.88
N THR A 129 2.79 6.44 2.66
CA THR A 129 1.76 6.37 1.63
C THR A 129 2.33 5.90 0.30
N TYR A 130 1.60 5.04 -0.39
CA TYR A 130 1.73 4.82 -1.83
C TYR A 130 0.59 5.54 -2.54
N VAL A 131 0.91 6.56 -3.32
CA VAL A 131 -0.07 7.27 -4.16
C VAL A 131 0.08 6.80 -5.60
N ARG A 132 -1.02 6.45 -6.28
CA ARG A 132 -0.98 6.09 -7.70
C ARG A 132 -0.63 7.31 -8.53
N GLU A 133 0.22 7.13 -9.55
CA GLU A 133 0.62 8.24 -10.43
C GLU A 133 -0.50 8.73 -11.35
N ASP A 134 -1.54 7.90 -11.56
CA ASP A 134 -2.78 8.32 -12.24
C ASP A 134 -3.73 9.12 -11.34
N MET A 135 -3.34 9.36 -10.08
CA MET A 135 -4.12 10.11 -9.08
C MET A 135 -5.51 9.53 -8.82
N LEU A 136 -5.75 8.23 -9.05
CA LEU A 136 -7.06 7.63 -8.74
C LEU A 136 -7.23 7.32 -7.27
N LYS A 137 -6.18 6.82 -6.59
CA LYS A 137 -6.22 6.55 -5.15
C LYS A 137 -4.84 6.59 -4.50
N CYS A 138 -4.84 6.62 -3.16
CA CYS A 138 -3.65 6.37 -2.36
C CYS A 138 -3.92 5.39 -1.21
N LEU A 139 -2.88 4.66 -0.82
CA LEU A 139 -2.85 3.74 0.31
C LEU A 139 -2.02 4.34 1.44
N CYS A 140 -2.63 4.61 2.59
CA CYS A 140 -1.96 5.20 3.76
C CYS A 140 -1.86 4.17 4.90
N PHE A 141 -0.66 3.99 5.43
CA PHE A 141 -0.34 2.96 6.41
C PHE A 141 -0.21 3.58 7.80
N TYR A 142 -0.84 2.94 8.78
CA TYR A 142 -0.89 3.41 10.16
C TYR A 142 -0.56 2.28 11.14
N ASP A 143 0.19 2.62 12.17
CA ASP A 143 0.24 1.85 13.42
C ASP A 143 -0.63 2.56 14.45
N ALA A 144 -1.59 1.84 15.02
CA ALA A 144 -2.62 2.38 15.90
C ALA A 144 -3.18 1.26 16.80
N PRO A 145 -3.72 1.60 17.98
CA PRO A 145 -4.31 0.60 18.89
C PRO A 145 -5.62 0.01 18.37
N ASP A 146 -6.39 0.77 17.60
CA ASP A 146 -7.71 0.40 17.09
C ASP A 146 -8.10 1.21 15.85
N GLU A 147 -9.21 0.84 15.21
CA GLU A 147 -9.74 1.53 14.03
C GLU A 147 -10.18 2.96 14.33
N GLU A 148 -10.72 3.22 15.52
CA GLU A 148 -11.17 4.56 15.91
C GLU A 148 -9.99 5.55 15.99
N ALA A 149 -8.82 5.09 16.43
CA ALA A 149 -7.60 5.87 16.46
C ALA A 149 -7.11 6.24 15.04
N VAL A 150 -7.32 5.35 14.06
CA VAL A 150 -7.06 5.66 12.64
C VAL A 150 -8.07 6.68 12.13
N VAL A 151 -9.36 6.55 12.48
CA VAL A 151 -10.39 7.52 12.11
C VAL A 151 -10.05 8.91 12.64
N ARG A 152 -9.71 9.04 13.94
CA ARG A 152 -9.26 10.31 14.54
C ARG A 152 -8.05 10.89 13.79
N ALA A 153 -7.08 10.04 13.42
CA ALA A 153 -5.92 10.48 12.67
C ALA A 153 -6.29 11.04 11.27
N ARG A 154 -7.31 10.50 10.61
CA ARG A 154 -7.81 10.99 9.33
C ARG A 154 -8.63 12.28 9.45
N GLU A 155 -9.38 12.41 10.54
CA GLU A 155 -10.14 13.63 10.86
C GLU A 155 -9.22 14.83 11.07
N VAL A 156 -8.12 14.70 11.84
CA VAL A 156 -7.21 15.83 12.11
C VAL A 156 -6.51 16.35 10.87
N VAL A 157 -6.28 15.50 9.86
CA VAL A 157 -5.74 15.91 8.55
C VAL A 157 -6.84 16.21 7.52
N SER A 158 -8.10 16.15 7.94
CA SER A 158 -9.29 16.41 7.14
C SER A 158 -9.28 15.67 5.79
N THR A 159 -8.88 14.40 5.79
CA THR A 159 -8.80 13.59 4.57
C THR A 159 -9.73 12.39 4.69
N PRO A 160 -10.69 12.20 3.76
CA PRO A 160 -11.69 11.13 3.83
C PRO A 160 -11.09 9.72 3.93
N ILE A 161 -11.92 8.78 4.35
CA ILE A 161 -11.67 7.34 4.32
C ILE A 161 -12.70 6.74 3.37
N ASP A 162 -12.26 6.14 2.27
CA ASP A 162 -13.17 5.36 1.42
C ASP A 162 -13.20 3.91 1.87
N ARG A 163 -12.03 3.37 2.27
CA ARG A 163 -11.89 2.02 2.79
C ARG A 163 -10.85 2.01 3.92
N LEU A 164 -11.13 1.27 4.99
CA LEU A 164 -10.23 1.06 6.12
C LEU A 164 -10.11 -0.44 6.34
N HIS A 165 -8.86 -0.92 6.36
CA HIS A 165 -8.54 -2.33 6.53
C HIS A 165 -7.64 -2.52 7.74
N LYS A 166 -8.00 -3.46 8.61
CA LYS A 166 -7.05 -4.05 9.56
C LYS A 166 -6.15 -5.01 8.79
N LEU A 167 -4.85 -4.99 9.08
CA LEU A 167 -3.86 -5.84 8.42
C LEU A 167 -3.50 -7.06 9.27
N ASP A 168 -3.20 -8.17 8.59
CA ASP A 168 -2.66 -9.37 9.21
C ASP A 168 -1.19 -9.15 9.56
N THR A 169 -0.92 -8.89 10.84
CA THR A 169 0.43 -8.64 11.36
C THR A 169 1.30 -9.90 11.44
N SER A 170 0.74 -11.09 11.19
CA SER A 170 1.52 -12.33 11.11
C SER A 170 2.16 -12.58 9.74
N ILE A 171 1.77 -11.78 8.73
CA ILE A 171 2.31 -11.86 7.38
C ILE A 171 3.46 -10.85 7.24
N GLY A 172 4.70 -11.35 7.10
CA GLY A 172 5.87 -10.48 6.89
C GLY A 172 7.10 -10.79 7.76
N ASP A 173 6.98 -11.71 8.72
CA ASP A 173 8.11 -12.37 9.40
C ASP A 173 8.82 -13.41 8.49
#